data_AF-A0A1Q4R0Y9-F1
#
_entry.id   AF-A0A1Q4R0Y9-F1
#
_cell.length_a   1.000
_cell.length_b   1.000
_cell.length_c   1.000
_cell.angle_alpha   90.00
_cell.angle_beta   90.00
_cell.angle_gamma   90.00
#
_symmetry.space_group_name_H-M   'P 1'
#
loop_
_entity.id
_entity.type
_entity.pdbx_description
1 polymer ?
#
loop_
_entity_poly.entity_id
_entity_poly.type
_entity_poly.pdbx_seq_one_letter_code
_entity_poly.pdbx_strand_id
1 'polypeptide(L)'
;MSNPTYKKLIERVADEIPPSMWWIPSDVAIANLEISHSTRKRDTRLLVAKGVLDEKGKRKGFNRHEYAALVMFRAVQAMADRDVAANDIKQLFEDFKTYDNSRTEAA
;
A
#
# COMPACT_ATOMS: atom_id res chain seq x y z
N MET A 1 -10.70 1.79 17.33
CA MET A 1 -9.64 2.61 17.93
C MET A 1 -8.57 2.83 16.89
N SER A 2 -8.42 4.05 16.35
CA SER A 2 -7.34 4.34 15.40
C SER A 2 -6.01 4.28 16.12
N ASN A 3 -5.19 3.27 15.81
CA ASN A 3 -3.85 3.13 16.34
C ASN A 3 -3.02 4.36 15.90
N PRO A 4 -2.43 5.16 16.81
CA PRO A 4 -1.64 6.34 16.46
C PRO A 4 -0.50 6.04 15.48
N THR A 5 -0.01 4.79 15.51
CA THR A 5 1.03 4.27 14.62
C THR A 5 0.54 4.17 13.18
N TYR A 6 -0.72 3.80 12.97
CA TYR A 6 -1.34 3.68 11.65
C TYR A 6 -1.58 5.04 11.01
N LYS A 7 -1.96 6.05 11.79
CA LYS A 7 -2.08 7.42 11.30
C LYS A 7 -0.74 7.95 10.78
N LYS A 8 0.33 7.81 11.57
CA LYS A 8 1.69 8.20 11.16
C LYS A 8 2.16 7.44 9.92
N LEU A 9 1.81 6.16 9.81
CA LEU A 9 2.12 5.37 8.63
C LEU A 9 1.43 5.92 7.37
N ILE A 10 0.15 6.26 7.46
CA ILE A 10 -0.61 6.84 6.34
C ILE A 10 0.03 8.15 5.87
N GLU A 11 0.33 9.05 6.81
CA GLU A 11 0.98 10.34 6.52
C GLU A 11 2.34 10.12 5.85
N ARG A 12 3.17 9.23 6.40
CA ARG A 12 4.48 8.89 5.83
C ARG A 12 4.37 8.34 4.40
N VAL A 13 3.44 7.41 4.17
CA VAL A 13 3.26 6.82 2.84
C VAL A 13 2.76 7.85 1.83
N ALA A 14 1.90 8.78 2.24
CA ALA A 14 1.44 9.87 1.38
C ALA A 14 2.59 10.84 1.00
N ASP A 15 3.56 11.04 1.89
CA ASP A 15 4.76 11.84 1.60
C ASP A 15 5.78 11.10 0.72
N GLU A 16 5.97 9.80 0.95
CA GLU A 16 6.88 8.97 0.14
C GLU A 16 6.35 8.74 -1.28
N ILE A 17 5.02 8.73 -1.46
CA ILE A 17 4.35 8.44 -2.72
C ILE A 17 3.57 9.67 -3.17
N PRO A 18 4.20 10.61 -3.90
CA PRO A 18 3.59 11.88 -4.22
C PRO A 18 2.36 11.71 -5.13
N PRO A 19 1.38 12.64 -5.12
CA PRO A 19 0.21 12.59 -6.00
C PRO A 19 0.56 12.54 -7.50
N SER A 20 1.71 13.10 -7.89
CA SER A 20 2.23 13.07 -9.25
C SER A 20 2.67 11.68 -9.73
N MET A 21 2.87 10.72 -8.81
CA MET A 21 3.21 9.34 -9.17
C MET A 21 1.97 8.63 -9.70
N TRP A 22 1.78 8.61 -11.02
CA TRP A 22 0.66 7.91 -11.65
C TRP A 22 0.93 6.42 -11.87
N TRP A 23 2.21 6.01 -12.01
CA TRP A 23 2.61 4.63 -12.27
C TRP A 23 4.04 4.32 -11.83
N ILE A 24 4.26 3.11 -11.31
CA ILE A 24 5.58 2.56 -10.99
C ILE A 24 5.75 1.18 -11.63
N PRO A 25 6.83 0.94 -12.41
CA PRO A 25 7.12 -0.39 -12.97
C PRO A 25 7.34 -1.43 -11.87
N SER A 26 6.96 -2.69 -12.16
CA SER A 26 7.04 -3.76 -11.15
C SER A 26 8.45 -3.96 -10.61
N ASP A 27 9.49 -3.83 -11.43
CA ASP A 27 10.88 -4.07 -11.02
C ASP A 27 11.40 -2.94 -10.12
N VAL A 28 10.97 -1.70 -10.39
CA VAL A 28 11.28 -0.54 -9.55
C VAL A 28 10.58 -0.66 -8.20
N ALA A 29 9.31 -1.08 -8.18
CA ALA A 29 8.58 -1.31 -6.93
C ALA A 29 9.24 -2.42 -6.08
N ILE A 30 9.74 -3.48 -6.71
CA ILE A 30 10.47 -4.58 -6.05
C ILE A 30 11.78 -4.07 -5.45
N ALA A 31 12.54 -3.27 -6.21
CA ALA A 31 13.79 -2.68 -5.74
C ALA A 31 13.56 -1.72 -4.55
N ASN A 32 12.57 -0.82 -4.66
CA ASN A 32 12.25 0.14 -3.60
C ASN A 32 11.79 -0.53 -2.31
N LEU A 33 11.07 -1.65 -2.40
CA LEU A 33 10.58 -2.39 -1.25
C LEU A 33 11.57 -3.44 -0.73
N GLU A 34 12.72 -3.60 -1.39
CA GLU A 34 13.74 -4.60 -1.08
C GLU A 34 13.17 -6.02 -0.92
N ILE A 35 12.21 -6.37 -1.79
CA ILE A 35 11.56 -7.69 -1.78
C ILE A 35 11.92 -8.51 -3.02
N SER A 36 11.63 -9.81 -2.99
CA SER A 36 11.74 -10.66 -4.17
C SER A 36 10.48 -10.58 -5.06
N HIS A 37 10.61 -11.01 -6.31
CA HIS A 37 9.45 -11.17 -7.21
C HIS A 37 8.38 -12.11 -6.62
N SER A 38 8.80 -13.18 -5.92
CA SER A 38 7.89 -14.15 -5.33
C SER A 38 7.14 -13.57 -4.12
N THR A 39 7.82 -12.80 -3.26
CA THR A 39 7.21 -12.05 -2.16
C THR A 39 6.19 -11.06 -2.69
N ARG A 40 6.57 -10.22 -3.67
CA ARG A 40 5.65 -9.29 -4.34
C ARG A 40 4.41 -10.00 -4.86
N LYS A 41 4.57 -11.10 -5.60
CA LYS A 41 3.44 -11.88 -6.15
C LYS A 41 2.53 -12.43 -5.04
N ARG A 42 3.09 -12.85 -3.91
CA ARG A 42 2.34 -13.37 -2.76
C ARG A 42 1.56 -12.25 -2.07
N ASP A 43 2.17 -11.11 -1.84
CA ASP A 43 1.55 -9.96 -1.18
C ASP A 43 0.43 -9.39 -2.05
N THR A 44 0.66 -9.20 -3.36
CA THR A 44 -0.38 -8.74 -4.28
C THR A 44 -1.57 -9.71 -4.35
N ARG A 45 -1.33 -11.03 -4.28
CA ARG A 45 -2.42 -12.03 -4.23
C ARG A 45 -3.24 -11.90 -2.96
N LEU A 46 -2.57 -11.73 -1.82
CA LEU A 46 -3.23 -11.57 -0.53
C LEU A 46 -4.06 -10.29 -0.48
N LEU A 47 -3.50 -9.17 -0.93
CA LEU A 47 -4.22 -7.89 -0.95
C LEU A 47 -5.46 -7.94 -1.86
N VAL A 48 -5.42 -8.68 -2.96
CA VAL A 48 -6.61 -8.95 -3.77
C VAL A 48 -7.61 -9.86 -3.08
N ALA A 49 -7.15 -10.93 -2.43
CA ALA A 49 -8.04 -11.81 -1.66
C ALA A 49 -8.75 -11.05 -0.53
N LYS A 50 -8.13 -10.00 0.01
CA LYS A 50 -8.70 -9.10 1.02
C LYS A 50 -9.55 -7.97 0.44
N GLY A 51 -9.61 -7.83 -0.89
CA GLY A 51 -10.35 -6.78 -1.58
C GLY A 51 -9.74 -5.38 -1.40
N VAL A 52 -8.42 -5.31 -1.18
CA VAL A 52 -7.66 -4.04 -1.11
C VAL A 52 -7.21 -3.60 -2.50
N LEU A 53 -6.77 -4.57 -3.31
CA LEU A 53 -6.35 -4.35 -4.69
C LEU A 53 -7.34 -4.98 -5.67
N ASP A 54 -7.39 -4.45 -6.88
CA ASP A 54 -8.11 -5.07 -7.99
C ASP A 54 -7.24 -6.14 -8.67
N GLU A 55 -7.88 -7.07 -9.38
CA GLU A 55 -7.17 -8.15 -10.06
C GLU A 55 -6.39 -7.68 -11.29
N LYS A 56 -6.77 -6.52 -11.84
CA LYS A 56 -6.21 -5.91 -13.05
C LYS A 56 -4.85 -5.24 -12.72
N GLY A 57 -3.89 -5.26 -13.65
CA GLY A 57 -2.66 -4.44 -13.56
C GLY A 57 -1.36 -5.12 -13.08
N LYS A 58 -1.44 -6.21 -12.30
CA LYS A 58 -0.31 -6.76 -11.49
C LYS A 58 0.96 -7.24 -12.23
N ARG A 59 0.94 -7.39 -13.56
CA ARG A 59 2.08 -7.94 -14.30
C ARG A 59 3.12 -6.90 -14.71
N LYS A 60 2.71 -5.66 -14.98
CA LYS A 60 3.59 -4.64 -15.58
C LYS A 60 4.00 -3.52 -14.61
N GLY A 61 3.26 -3.34 -13.52
CA GLY A 61 3.51 -2.28 -12.56
C GLY A 61 2.30 -2.03 -11.69
N PHE A 62 2.32 -0.88 -11.03
CA PHE A 62 1.31 -0.46 -10.07
C PHE A 62 0.96 1.00 -10.31
N ASN A 63 -0.31 1.35 -10.21
CA ASN A 63 -0.70 2.74 -10.00
C ASN A 63 -0.33 3.19 -8.58
N ARG A 64 -0.55 4.48 -8.29
CA ARG A 64 -0.23 5.08 -6.99
C ARG A 64 -0.81 4.33 -5.80
N HIS A 65 -2.12 4.09 -5.83
CA HIS A 65 -2.84 3.46 -4.73
C HIS A 65 -2.44 1.99 -4.59
N GLU A 66 -2.22 1.30 -5.69
CA GLU A 66 -1.75 -0.08 -5.67
C GLU A 66 -0.37 -0.21 -5.03
N TYR A 67 0.54 0.72 -5.37
CA TYR A 67 1.86 0.77 -4.77
C TYR A 67 1.80 1.16 -3.29
N ALA A 68 0.98 2.16 -2.94
CA ALA A 68 0.77 2.58 -1.56
C ALA A 68 0.23 1.43 -0.69
N ALA A 69 -0.71 0.63 -1.20
CA ALA A 69 -1.20 -0.56 -0.50
C ALA A 69 -0.08 -1.56 -0.20
N LEU A 70 0.86 -1.78 -1.14
CA LEU A 70 2.01 -2.65 -0.92
C LEU A 70 2.95 -2.09 0.15
N VAL A 71 3.27 -0.80 0.09
CA VAL A 71 4.15 -0.13 1.06
C VAL A 71 3.53 -0.22 2.46
N MET A 72 2.26 0.13 2.58
CA MET A 72 1.51 0.04 3.84
C MET A 72 1.49 -1.39 4.35
N PHE A 73 1.18 -2.37 3.49
CA PHE A 73 1.13 -3.77 3.90
C PHE A 73 2.46 -4.28 4.44
N ARG A 74 3.58 -3.93 3.79
CA ARG A 74 4.93 -4.29 4.27
C ARG A 74 5.28 -3.61 5.58
N ALA A 75 4.90 -2.34 5.74
CA ALA A 75 5.10 -1.63 7.00
C ALA A 75 4.28 -2.25 8.14
N VAL A 76 3.01 -2.61 7.90
CA VAL A 76 2.17 -3.26 8.92
C VAL A 76 2.70 -4.66 9.23
N GLN A 77 3.15 -5.43 8.25
CA GLN A 77 3.82 -6.73 8.48
C GLN A 77 5.10 -6.62 9.30
N ALA A 78 5.82 -5.50 9.25
CA ALA A 78 6.99 -5.28 10.08
C ALA A 78 6.63 -4.99 11.55
N MET A 79 5.40 -4.53 11.81
CA MET A 79 4.91 -4.16 13.14
C MET A 79 4.02 -5.23 13.79
N ALA A 80 3.41 -6.10 13.00
CA ALA A 80 2.44 -7.09 13.46
C ALA A 80 2.57 -8.41 12.71
N ASP A 81 2.06 -9.49 13.32
CA ASP A 81 1.97 -10.79 12.66
C ASP A 81 1.21 -10.68 11.33
N ARG A 82 1.58 -11.55 10.38
CA ARG A 82 1.08 -11.50 9.01
C ARG A 82 -0.45 -11.53 8.92
N ASP A 83 -1.12 -12.26 9.80
CA ASP A 83 -2.58 -12.36 9.82
C ASP A 83 -3.24 -11.09 10.38
N VAL A 84 -2.63 -10.46 11.38
CA VAL A 84 -3.06 -9.16 11.91
C VAL A 84 -2.91 -8.09 10.84
N ALA A 85 -1.75 -8.04 10.19
CA ALA A 85 -1.50 -7.13 9.08
C ALA A 85 -2.50 -7.32 7.94
N ALA A 86 -2.84 -8.58 7.61
CA ALA A 86 -3.78 -8.90 6.55
C ALA A 86 -5.25 -8.53 6.89
N ASN A 87 -5.59 -8.41 8.18
CA ASN A 87 -6.94 -8.02 8.61
C ASN A 87 -7.08 -6.50 8.73
N ASP A 88 -6.04 -5.81 9.21
CA ASP A 88 -6.05 -4.36 9.40
C ASP A 88 -5.84 -3.58 8.11
N ILE A 89 -5.14 -4.15 7.13
CA ILE A 89 -4.74 -3.44 5.91
C ILE A 89 -5.91 -2.89 5.10
N LYS A 90 -7.09 -3.54 5.14
CA LYS A 90 -8.25 -3.05 4.39
C LYS A 90 -8.75 -1.72 4.94
N GLN A 91 -8.95 -1.62 6.25
CA GLN A 91 -9.37 -0.37 6.88
C GLN A 91 -8.30 0.72 6.72
N LEU A 92 -7.03 0.34 6.92
CA LEU A 92 -5.90 1.26 6.79
C LEU A 92 -5.80 1.86 5.38
N PHE A 93 -6.07 1.05 4.36
CA PHE A 93 -6.06 1.50 2.97
C PHE A 93 -7.23 2.43 2.63
N GLU A 94 -8.43 2.18 3.17
CA GLU A 94 -9.55 3.12 3.03
C GLU A 94 -9.26 4.46 3.71
N ASP A 95 -8.66 4.43 4.91
CA ASP A 95 -8.24 5.63 5.63
C ASP A 95 -7.18 6.40 4.82
N PHE A 96 -6.24 5.70 4.18
CA PHE A 96 -5.26 6.31 3.27
C PHE A 96 -5.92 7.00 2.08
N LYS A 97 -6.87 6.35 1.38
CA LYS A 97 -7.57 6.98 0.25
C LYS A 97 -8.32 8.23 0.67
N THR A 98 -8.97 8.18 1.84
CA THR A 98 -9.70 9.33 2.39
C THR A 98 -8.75 10.48 2.72
N TYR A 99 -7.64 10.20 3.40
CA TYR A 99 -6.61 11.18 3.72
C TYR A 99 -6.00 11.80 2.46
N ASP A 100 -5.68 10.97 1.48
CA ASP A 100 -5.03 11.38 0.24
C ASP A 100 -5.91 12.27 -0.64
N ASN A 101 -7.20 11.94 -0.77
CA ASN A 101 -8.16 12.79 -1.44
C ASN A 101 -8.26 14.16 -0.75
N SER A 102 -8.32 14.18 0.59
CA SER A 102 -8.40 15.44 1.34
C SER A 102 -7.16 16.34 1.17
N ARG A 103 -5.97 15.74 0.96
CA ARG A 103 -4.74 16.49 0.61
C ARG A 103 -4.77 17.04 -0.80
N THR A 104 -5.30 16.28 -1.74
CA THR A 104 -5.33 16.67 -3.16
C THR A 104 -6.34 17.79 -3.39
N GLU A 105 -7.44 17.81 -2.65
CA GLU A 105 -8.46 18.89 -2.71
C GLU A 105 -8.00 20.19 -2.02
N ALA A 106 -7.03 20.11 -1.11
CA ALA A 106 -6.50 21.25 -0.36
C ALA A 106 -5.28 21.91 -1.02
N ALA A 107 -4.74 21.33 -2.10
CA ALA A 107 -3.54 21.78 -2.81
C ALA A 107 -3.88 22.43 -4.15
#